data_AF-A0A9N9X6P5-F1
#
_entry.id   AF-A0A9N9X6P5-F1
#
_cell.length_a   1.000
_cell.length_b   1.000
_cell.length_c   1.000
_cell.angle_alpha   90.00
_cell.angle_beta   90.00
_cell.angle_gamma   90.00
#
_symmetry.space_group_name_H-M   'P 1'
#
loop_
_entity.id
_entity.type
_entity.pdbx_description
1 polymer ?
#
loop_
_entity_poly.entity_id
_entity_poly.type
_entity_poly.pdbx_seq_one_letter_code
_entity_poly.pdbx_strand_id
1 'polypeptide(L)'
;MKTKTYIYKTLVRSIMTYGAENWIINKKNSSKIVATEMECLQRCCRITRMDGRSNDEIKQRTSIETDTPTYIEQKILNCYGHVRRTSDSK
;
A
#
# COMPACT_ATOMS: atom_id res chain seq x y z
N MET A 1 -11.94 3.49 -14.42
CA MET A 1 -10.77 3.05 -13.62
C MET A 1 -10.26 4.14 -12.70
N LYS A 2 -10.02 5.37 -13.19
CA LYS A 2 -9.48 6.51 -12.41
C LYS A 2 -10.10 6.68 -11.01
N THR A 3 -11.43 6.72 -10.89
CA THR A 3 -12.12 6.87 -9.59
C THR A 3 -11.85 5.74 -8.62
N LYS A 4 -11.84 4.47 -9.08
CA LYS A 4 -11.56 3.31 -8.23
C LYS A 4 -10.11 3.31 -7.74
N THR A 5 -9.16 3.61 -8.64
CA THR A 5 -7.75 3.77 -8.26
C THR A 5 -7.58 4.91 -7.25
N TYR A 6 -8.29 6.03 -7.44
CA TYR A 6 -8.23 7.15 -6.50
C TYR A 6 -8.74 6.75 -5.11
N ILE A 7 -9.92 6.12 -5.04
CA ILE A 7 -10.50 5.60 -3.78
C ILE A 7 -9.55 4.60 -3.11
N TYR A 8 -8.93 3.71 -3.89
CA TYR A 8 -7.93 2.79 -3.37
C TYR A 8 -6.74 3.53 -2.75
N LYS A 9 -6.15 4.48 -3.48
CA LYS A 9 -4.96 5.24 -3.03
C LYS A 9 -5.25 6.07 -1.77
N THR A 10 -6.44 6.66 -1.64
CA THR A 10 -6.78 7.56 -0.54
C THR A 10 -7.30 6.85 0.70
N LEU A 11 -8.16 5.84 0.55
CA LEU A 11 -8.83 5.17 1.68
C LEU A 11 -8.23 3.80 1.98
N VAL A 12 -8.20 2.92 0.99
CA VAL A 12 -7.80 1.52 1.23
C VAL A 12 -6.33 1.44 1.61
N ARG A 13 -5.46 2.10 0.84
CA ARG A 13 -4.02 2.14 1.10
C ARG A 13 -3.71 2.85 2.41
N SER A 14 -4.41 3.93 2.76
CA SER A 14 -4.18 4.63 4.02
C SER A 14 -4.56 3.75 5.22
N ILE A 15 -5.72 3.09 5.19
CA ILE A 15 -6.17 2.19 6.26
C ILE A 15 -5.21 0.99 6.42
N MET A 16 -4.79 0.38 5.32
CA MET A 16 -3.85 -0.76 5.36
C MET A 16 -2.48 -0.38 5.93
N THR A 17 -2.03 0.84 5.67
CA THR A 17 -0.70 1.31 6.06
C THR A 17 -0.67 2.07 7.38
N TYR A 18 -1.84 2.47 7.89
CA TYR A 18 -1.95 3.12 9.20
C TYR A 18 -1.40 2.22 10.33
N GLY A 19 -1.73 0.92 10.29
CA GLY A 19 -1.20 -0.05 11.26
C GLY A 19 0.33 -0.18 11.21
N ALA A 20 0.93 0.12 10.06
CA ALA A 20 2.37 0.03 9.89
C ALA A 20 3.17 1.11 10.64
N GLU A 21 2.52 2.18 11.12
CA GLU A 21 3.15 3.18 11.97
C GLU A 21 3.47 2.61 13.37
N ASN A 22 2.71 1.62 13.83
CA ASN A 22 2.89 0.98 15.14
C ASN A 22 3.44 -0.45 15.07
N TRP A 23 3.47 -1.07 13.88
CA TRP A 23 3.87 -2.48 13.73
C TRP A 23 5.32 -2.62 13.29
N ILE A 24 6.01 -3.60 13.87
CA ILE A 24 7.26 -4.12 13.30
C ILE A 24 6.92 -4.83 11.98
N ILE A 25 7.37 -4.26 10.86
CA ILE A 25 7.12 -4.85 9.55
C ILE A 25 8.10 -5.99 9.33
N ASN A 26 7.64 -7.18 9.68
CA ASN A 26 8.31 -8.40 9.26
C ASN A 26 8.01 -8.70 7.79
N LYS A 27 8.90 -9.46 7.13
CA LYS A 27 8.71 -9.93 5.74
C LYS A 27 7.33 -10.58 5.53
N LYS A 28 6.87 -11.36 6.52
CA LYS A 28 5.53 -11.98 6.51
C LYS A 28 4.39 -10.95 6.45
N ASN A 29 4.50 -9.84 7.17
CA ASN A 29 3.49 -8.78 7.17
C ASN A 29 3.52 -8.02 5.84
N SER A 30 4.71 -7.71 5.32
CA SER A 30 4.87 -7.08 4.01
C SER A 30 4.23 -7.93 2.90
N SER A 31 4.50 -9.24 2.86
CA SER A 31 3.87 -10.14 1.88
C SER A 31 2.33 -10.18 2.00
N LYS A 32 1.78 -10.13 3.22
CA LYS A 32 0.33 -10.07 3.42
C LYS A 32 -0.28 -8.78 2.89
N ILE A 33 0.39 -7.64 3.12
CA ILE A 33 -0.09 -6.34 2.64
C ILE A 33 -0.10 -6.33 1.11
N VAL A 34 0.98 -6.77 0.48
CA VAL A 34 1.07 -6.86 -0.99
C VAL A 34 -0.01 -7.78 -1.56
N ALA A 35 -0.26 -8.94 -0.93
CA ALA A 35 -1.31 -9.85 -1.36
C ALA A 35 -2.72 -9.21 -1.25
N THR A 36 -2.97 -8.48 -0.16
CA THR A 36 -4.26 -7.83 0.09
C THR A 36 -4.48 -6.65 -0.89
N GLU A 37 -3.42 -5.89 -1.19
CA GLU A 37 -3.46 -4.87 -2.24
C GLU A 37 -3.82 -5.49 -3.59
N MET A 38 -3.09 -6.54 -4.01
CA MET A 38 -3.36 -7.19 -5.30
C MET A 38 -4.80 -7.72 -5.38
N GLU A 39 -5.32 -8.29 -4.30
CA GLU A 39 -6.73 -8.72 -4.23
C GLU A 39 -7.71 -7.55 -4.41
N CYS A 40 -7.45 -6.40 -3.77
CA CYS A 40 -8.26 -5.19 -3.93
C CYS A 40 -8.21 -4.66 -5.37
N LEU A 41 -7.04 -4.64 -5.99
CA LEU A 41 -6.86 -4.18 -7.36
C LEU A 41 -7.52 -5.12 -8.37
N GLN A 42 -7.39 -6.43 -8.18
CA GLN A 42 -8.10 -7.44 -8.97
C GLN A 42 -9.61 -7.22 -8.91
N ARG A 43 -10.18 -7.03 -7.72
CA ARG A 43 -11.61 -6.71 -7.54
C ARG A 43 -12.00 -5.40 -8.23
N CYS A 44 -11.17 -4.36 -8.15
CA CYS A 44 -11.43 -3.09 -8.84
C CYS A 44 -11.50 -3.26 -10.37
N CYS A 45 -10.62 -4.10 -10.91
CA CYS A 45 -10.54 -4.47 -12.32
C CYS A 45 -11.56 -5.53 -12.76
N ARG A 46 -12.29 -6.16 -11.82
CA ARG A 46 -13.14 -7.35 -12.06
C ARG A 46 -12.37 -8.54 -12.66
N ILE A 47 -11.11 -8.66 -12.29
CA ILE A 47 -10.24 -9.78 -12.68
C ILE A 47 -10.33 -10.83 -11.58
N THR A 48 -10.55 -12.07 -11.97
CA THR A 48 -10.53 -13.23 -11.09
C THR A 48 -9.17 -13.92 -11.17
N ARG A 49 -8.87 -14.79 -10.19
CA ARG A 49 -7.66 -15.62 -10.25
C ARG A 49 -7.64 -16.57 -11.46
N MET A 50 -8.81 -16.93 -12.00
CA MET A 50 -8.93 -17.80 -13.17
C MET A 50 -8.47 -17.13 -14.46
N ASP A 51 -8.46 -15.80 -14.51
CA ASP A 51 -8.00 -15.05 -15.68
C ASP A 51 -6.48 -15.13 -15.88
N GLY A 52 -5.73 -15.68 -14.92
CA GLY A 52 -4.30 -15.96 -15.05
C GLY A 52 -3.43 -14.71 -15.28
N ARG A 53 -3.93 -13.53 -14.91
CA ARG A 53 -3.28 -12.24 -15.19
C ARG A 53 -2.09 -12.02 -14.30
N SER A 54 -0.99 -11.53 -14.87
CA SER A 54 0.22 -11.21 -14.11
C SER A 54 -0.01 -9.99 -13.21
N ASN A 55 0.70 -9.93 -12.08
CA ASN A 55 0.65 -8.80 -11.15
C ASN A 55 1.07 -7.50 -11.84
N ASP A 56 2.04 -7.55 -12.76
CA ASP A 56 2.50 -6.39 -13.53
C ASP A 56 1.40 -5.82 -14.43
N GLU A 57 0.59 -6.68 -15.06
CA GLU A 57 -0.53 -6.25 -15.90
C GLU A 57 -1.59 -5.53 -15.06
N ILE A 58 -1.88 -6.05 -13.86
CA ILE A 58 -2.84 -5.44 -12.93
C ILE A 58 -2.34 -4.07 -12.47
N LYS A 59 -1.04 -3.95 -12.15
CA LYS A 59 -0.39 -2.68 -11.77
C LYS A 59 -0.43 -1.66 -12.90
N GLN A 60 -0.10 -2.06 -14.14
CA GLN A 60 -0.20 -1.20 -15.32
C GLN A 60 -1.64 -0.69 -15.54
N ARG A 61 -2.63 -1.59 -15.45
CA ARG A 61 -4.05 -1.25 -15.66
C ARG A 61 -4.62 -0.32 -14.59
N THR A 62 -4.07 -0.35 -13.38
CA THR A 62 -4.49 0.51 -12.27
C THR A 62 -3.66 1.79 -12.14
N SER A 63 -2.56 1.92 -12.89
CA SER A 63 -1.63 3.06 -12.82
C SER A 63 -1.11 3.29 -11.39
N ILE A 64 -0.75 2.18 -10.73
CA ILE A 64 -0.11 2.17 -9.41
C ILE A 64 1.33 1.76 -9.63
N GLU A 65 2.21 2.76 -9.69
CA GLU A 65 3.65 2.57 -9.91
C GLU A 65 4.40 2.35 -8.59
N THR A 66 3.90 2.89 -7.48
CA THR A 66 4.57 2.78 -6.19
C THR A 66 4.36 1.40 -5.58
N ASP A 67 5.46 0.71 -5.28
CA ASP A 67 5.40 -0.54 -4.54
C ASP A 67 4.98 -0.26 -3.09
N THR A 68 3.96 -0.97 -2.61
CA THR A 68 3.39 -0.75 -1.27
C THR A 68 4.40 -0.88 -0.12
N PRO A 69 5.36 -1.84 -0.14
CA PRO A 69 6.45 -1.88 0.83
C PRO A 69 7.24 -0.57 0.92
N THR A 70 7.66 -0.01 -0.22
CA THR A 70 8.41 1.26 -0.28
C THR A 70 7.56 2.42 0.24
N TYR A 71 6.27 2.45 -0.10
CA TYR A 71 5.35 3.46 0.42
C TYR A 71 5.23 3.40 1.95
N ILE A 72 5.24 2.19 2.52
CA ILE A 72 5.19 2.01 3.97
C ILE A 72 6.49 2.44 4.64
N GLU A 73 7.65 2.08 4.07
CA GLU A 73 8.96 2.52 4.58
C GLU A 73 9.04 4.05 4.63
N GLN A 74 8.59 4.73 3.57
CA GLN A 74 8.51 6.20 3.55
C GLN A 74 7.60 6.75 4.66
N LYS A 75 6.45 6.10 4.92
CA LYS A 75 5.55 6.51 6.01
C LYS A 75 6.20 6.35 7.39
N ILE A 76 6.92 5.26 7.64
CA ILE A 76 7.68 5.06 8.88
C ILE A 76 8.73 6.16 9.06
N LEU A 77 9.51 6.44 8.02
CA LEU A 77 10.55 7.48 8.06
C LEU A 77 9.96 8.87 8.33
N ASN A 78 8.81 9.19 7.72
CA ASN A 78 8.10 10.44 7.96
C ASN A 78 7.62 10.57 9.41
N CYS A 79 7.06 9.50 9.99
CA CYS A 79 6.65 9.47 11.39
C CYS A 79 7.86 9.60 12.33
N TYR A 80 8.95 8.88 12.07
CA TYR A 80 10.19 9.01 12.83
C TYR A 80 10.73 10.45 12.81
N GLY A 81 10.77 11.08 11.63
CA GLY A 81 11.17 12.47 11.49
C GLY A 81 10.25 13.44 12.23
N HIS A 82 8.94 13.18 12.27
CA HIS A 82 7.99 13.96 13.04
C HIS A 82 8.23 13.88 14.55
N VAL A 83 8.43 12.66 15.08
CA VAL A 83 8.77 12.46 16.49
C VAL A 83 10.08 13.17 16.85
N ARG A 84 11.12 13.02 16.00
CA ARG A 84 12.44 13.63 16.24
C ARG A 84 12.40 15.16 16.25
N ARG A 85 11.59 15.79 15.38
CA ARG A 85 11.39 17.25 15.38
C ARG A 85 10.66 17.75 16.63
N THR A 86 9.73 16.94 17.15
CA THR A 86 8.97 17.29 18.36
C THR A 86 9.82 17.18 19.62
N SER A 87 10.78 16.25 19.66
CA SER A 87 11.73 16.15 20.78
C SER A 87 12.81 17.24 20.78
N ASP A 88 13.21 17.75 19.61
CA ASP A 88 14.25 18.78 19.46
C ASP A 88 13.74 20.19 19.86
N SER A 89 12.42 20.37 19.91
CA SER A 89 11.76 21.61 20.33
C SER A 89 11.50 21.68 21.84
N LYS A 90 12.05 20.74 22.63
CA LYS A 90 11.82 20.58 24.08
C LYS A 90 13.10 20.71 24.88
#